data_AF-D7G3E6-F1
#
_entry.id   AF-D7G3E6-F1
#
_cell.length_a   1.000
_cell.length_b   1.000
_cell.length_c   1.000
_cell.angle_alpha   90.00
_cell.angle_beta   90.00
_cell.angle_gamma   90.00
#
_symmetry.space_group_name_H-M   'P 1'
#
loop_
_entity.id
_entity.type
_entity.pdbx_description
1 polymer ?
#
loop_
_entity_poly.entity_id
_entity_poly.type
_entity_poly.pdbx_seq_one_letter_code
_entity_poly.pdbx_strand_id
1 'polypeptide(L)'
;MGTEGQGSTSATPTSATATEPKEEEGVKGDKTAVVSGEVCESIKKGMRIISDIEKTRADGMVFKFELDLMYALAGEKATARAPPGLCLASCQRAACNKTEEPTGRPFCCCSKCGAKYCSRECQVIDWKKDHKAMCGQLKEMRGGDAGGGRAPLDRQSVVARVLGRVRLYLCPFAVCHGEALGRGFVFVQTPNPVLELEYLRPVNSNGRRLDRSIILHFLSMGEFVDAVLQDDFELGVIRSPLEAAVESYDTKAEMVVLFRARCGYMAVVVVPLVPGWAVCRQLGLEYKEKDALQLNLDDTD
;
A
#
# COMPACT_ATOMS: atom_id res chain seq x y z
N MET A 1 -54.14 18.97 -5.83
CA MET A 1 -55.34 18.09 -5.82
C MET A 1 -55.02 16.89 -6.70
N GLY A 2 -55.17 15.66 -6.18
CA GLY A 2 -54.85 14.39 -6.87
C GLY A 2 -53.66 13.67 -6.22
N THR A 3 -53.82 13.14 -5.00
CA THR A 3 -54.25 11.78 -4.62
C THR A 3 -53.16 10.71 -4.73
N GLU A 4 -52.92 10.12 -3.57
CA GLU A 4 -51.97 9.10 -3.18
C GLU A 4 -52.28 7.74 -3.82
N GLY A 5 -51.25 6.90 -3.95
CA GLY A 5 -51.37 5.49 -4.31
C GLY A 5 -50.33 4.66 -3.54
N GLN A 6 -50.68 4.26 -2.33
CA GLN A 6 -49.95 3.28 -1.53
C GLN A 6 -50.29 1.87 -2.02
N GLY A 7 -49.28 1.08 -2.37
CA GLY A 7 -49.41 -0.33 -2.72
C GLY A 7 -48.67 -1.21 -1.71
N SER A 8 -49.40 -1.70 -0.71
CA SER A 8 -48.96 -2.71 0.25
C SER A 8 -49.30 -4.11 -0.26
N THR A 9 -48.34 -5.03 -0.35
CA THR A 9 -48.61 -6.46 -0.43
C THR A 9 -47.77 -7.22 0.58
N SER A 10 -48.48 -8.04 1.36
CA SER A 10 -48.02 -8.82 2.48
C SER A 10 -47.95 -10.31 2.12
N ALA A 11 -46.90 -10.96 2.65
CA ALA A 11 -46.82 -12.33 3.16
C ALA A 11 -46.99 -13.53 2.21
N THR A 12 -45.99 -14.42 2.20
CA THR A 12 -46.12 -15.80 2.73
C THR A 12 -44.74 -16.44 2.94
N PRO A 13 -44.49 -17.18 4.05
CA PRO A 13 -43.26 -17.92 4.28
C PRO A 13 -43.41 -19.38 3.84
N THR A 14 -42.40 -19.93 3.16
CA THR A 14 -42.33 -21.36 2.83
C THR A 14 -41.22 -22.01 3.65
N SER A 15 -41.61 -22.92 4.55
CA SER A 15 -40.68 -23.73 5.33
C SER A 15 -40.06 -24.81 4.43
N ALA A 16 -38.73 -24.85 4.35
CA ALA A 16 -38.01 -25.93 3.71
C ALA A 16 -37.39 -26.86 4.76
N THR A 17 -37.65 -28.14 4.54
CA THR A 17 -37.42 -29.31 5.38
C THR A 17 -35.93 -29.61 5.55
N ALA A 18 -35.50 -29.79 6.80
CA ALA A 18 -34.18 -30.31 7.13
C ALA A 18 -34.09 -31.79 6.70
N THR A 19 -33.08 -32.12 5.90
CA THR A 19 -32.75 -33.50 5.54
C THR A 19 -31.44 -33.84 6.24
N GLU A 20 -31.48 -34.83 7.12
CA GLU A 20 -30.32 -35.38 7.83
C GLU A 20 -29.34 -36.05 6.86
N PRO A 21 -28.02 -35.79 6.95
CA PRO A 21 -27.04 -36.60 6.25
C PRO A 21 -26.76 -37.89 7.03
N LYS A 22 -26.87 -39.00 6.30
CA LYS A 22 -26.48 -40.35 6.72
C LYS A 22 -24.98 -40.42 7.04
N GLU A 23 -24.67 -41.12 8.13
CA GLU A 23 -23.36 -41.62 8.48
C GLU A 23 -22.89 -42.60 7.39
N GLU A 24 -21.77 -42.32 6.73
CA GLU A 24 -21.05 -43.28 5.88
C GLU A 24 -19.79 -43.79 6.58
N GLU A 25 -19.59 -45.09 6.37
CA GLU A 25 -18.71 -45.99 7.05
C GLU A 25 -17.22 -45.73 6.80
N GLY A 26 -16.42 -46.18 7.77
CA GLY A 26 -14.98 -46.00 7.82
C GLY A 26 -14.22 -46.65 6.67
N VAL A 27 -13.44 -45.83 5.97
CA VAL A 27 -12.39 -46.28 5.06
C VAL A 27 -11.10 -46.51 5.85
N LYS A 28 -10.66 -47.77 5.87
CA LYS A 28 -9.40 -48.23 6.48
C LYS A 28 -8.21 -47.52 5.82
N GLY A 29 -7.31 -47.04 6.68
CA GLY A 29 -6.11 -46.29 6.32
C GLY A 29 -5.20 -47.05 5.36
N ASP A 30 -4.96 -46.41 4.22
CA ASP A 30 -3.90 -46.78 3.30
C ASP A 30 -2.58 -46.12 3.72
N LYS A 31 -1.50 -46.86 3.54
CA LYS A 31 -0.17 -46.58 4.07
C LYS A 31 0.39 -45.32 3.41
N THR A 32 0.84 -44.38 4.24
CA THR A 32 1.54 -43.17 3.82
C THR A 32 2.88 -43.55 3.19
N ALA A 33 2.90 -43.69 1.87
CA ALA A 33 4.13 -43.73 1.10
C ALA A 33 4.77 -42.34 1.16
N VAL A 34 5.92 -42.24 1.83
CA VAL A 34 6.78 -41.06 1.78
C VAL A 34 7.37 -40.98 0.37
N VAL A 35 6.66 -40.32 -0.53
CA VAL A 35 7.18 -39.95 -1.85
C VAL A 35 8.18 -38.83 -1.60
N SER A 36 9.47 -39.16 -1.62
CA SER A 36 10.56 -38.20 -1.71
C SER A 36 10.46 -37.49 -3.07
N GLY A 37 9.61 -36.48 -3.14
CA GLY A 37 9.28 -35.76 -4.36
C GLY A 37 10.43 -34.88 -4.81
N GLU A 38 10.93 -35.15 -6.01
CA GLU A 38 11.69 -34.19 -6.79
C GLU A 38 10.84 -32.93 -6.97
N VAL A 39 11.26 -31.82 -6.34
CA VAL A 39 10.59 -30.53 -6.53
C VAL A 39 10.68 -30.17 -8.01
N CYS A 40 9.52 -30.07 -8.66
CA CYS A 40 9.36 -29.71 -10.08
C CYS A 40 10.20 -28.48 -10.43
N GLU A 41 10.96 -28.53 -11.53
CA GLU A 41 11.83 -27.43 -11.98
C GLU A 41 11.06 -26.10 -12.13
N SER A 42 9.77 -26.14 -12.45
CA SER A 42 8.90 -24.96 -12.49
C SER A 42 8.76 -24.27 -11.12
N ILE A 43 8.72 -25.02 -10.03
CA ILE A 43 8.65 -24.48 -8.65
C ILE A 43 9.99 -23.85 -8.28
N LYS A 44 11.11 -24.52 -8.58
CA LYS A 44 12.45 -23.95 -8.35
C LYS A 44 12.66 -22.66 -9.14
N LYS A 45 12.17 -22.61 -10.39
CA LYS A 45 12.20 -21.42 -11.24
C LYS A 45 11.33 -20.29 -10.65
N GLY A 46 10.13 -20.60 -10.16
CA GLY A 46 9.26 -19.64 -9.46
C GLY A 46 9.91 -19.08 -8.19
N MET A 47 10.54 -19.93 -7.37
CA MET A 47 11.24 -19.51 -6.15
C MET A 47 12.45 -18.62 -6.43
N ARG A 48 13.20 -18.87 -7.51
CA ARG A 48 14.30 -17.98 -7.94
C ARG A 48 13.77 -16.62 -8.38
N ILE A 49 12.69 -16.60 -9.16
CA ILE A 49 12.05 -15.35 -9.59
C ILE A 49 11.61 -14.52 -8.37
N ILE A 50 10.95 -15.14 -7.38
CA ILE A 50 10.56 -14.47 -6.13
C ILE A 50 11.80 -13.94 -5.42
N SER A 51 12.82 -14.77 -5.17
CA SER A 51 14.07 -14.35 -4.52
C SER A 51 14.76 -13.19 -5.23
N ASP A 52 14.81 -13.19 -6.56
CA ASP A 52 15.45 -12.14 -7.35
C ASP A 52 14.60 -10.85 -7.34
N ILE A 53 13.28 -10.97 -7.37
CA ILE A 53 12.36 -9.85 -7.13
C ILE A 53 12.61 -9.23 -5.75
N GLU A 54 12.76 -10.05 -4.71
CA GLU A 54 12.97 -9.59 -3.34
C GLU A 54 14.32 -8.88 -3.15
N LYS A 55 15.38 -9.38 -3.81
CA LYS A 55 16.71 -8.77 -3.76
C LYS A 55 16.78 -7.45 -4.53
N THR A 56 16.01 -7.30 -5.60
CA THR A 56 16.00 -6.10 -6.46
C THR A 56 14.99 -5.05 -6.00
N ARG A 57 14.42 -5.17 -4.78
CA ARG A 57 13.24 -4.39 -4.36
C ARG A 57 13.44 -2.86 -4.41
N ALA A 58 14.65 -2.33 -4.29
CA ALA A 58 14.92 -0.90 -4.41
C ALA A 58 16.09 -0.54 -5.35
N ASP A 59 16.93 -1.50 -5.74
CA ASP A 59 18.12 -1.22 -6.53
C ASP A 59 17.75 -0.82 -7.96
N GLY A 60 18.40 0.25 -8.44
CA GLY A 60 18.27 0.75 -9.81
C GLY A 60 17.14 1.75 -10.06
N MET A 61 16.37 2.16 -9.04
CA MET A 61 15.45 3.28 -9.21
C MET A 61 16.22 4.59 -9.29
N VAL A 62 15.90 5.43 -10.28
CA VAL A 62 16.55 6.73 -10.48
C VAL A 62 15.53 7.85 -10.32
N PHE A 63 15.66 8.62 -9.25
CA PHE A 63 14.87 9.83 -9.01
C PHE A 63 15.38 10.94 -9.93
N LYS A 64 14.51 11.41 -10.83
CA LYS A 64 14.80 12.50 -11.77
C LYS A 64 14.40 13.86 -11.22
N PHE A 65 13.39 13.87 -10.35
CA PHE A 65 12.85 15.06 -9.74
C PHE A 65 12.13 14.71 -8.44
N GLU A 66 12.20 15.61 -7.47
CA GLU A 66 11.41 15.58 -6.25
C GLU A 66 10.99 17.00 -5.87
N LEU A 67 9.80 17.13 -5.30
CA LEU A 67 9.31 18.41 -4.79
C LEU A 67 8.27 18.18 -3.70
N ASP A 68 8.30 19.03 -2.68
CA ASP A 68 7.20 19.20 -1.74
C ASP A 68 6.42 20.45 -2.08
N LEU A 69 5.17 20.27 -2.50
CA LEU A 69 4.27 21.39 -2.71
C LEU A 69 3.96 22.06 -1.36
N MET A 70 4.43 23.29 -1.19
CA MET A 70 4.39 24.02 0.08
C MET A 70 2.96 24.21 0.64
N TYR A 71 1.93 24.20 -0.20
CA TYR A 71 0.55 24.47 0.21
C TYR A 71 -0.23 23.24 0.67
N ALA A 72 0.22 22.04 0.32
CA ALA A 72 -0.36 20.79 0.85
C ALA A 72 -0.07 20.60 2.35
N LEU A 73 0.91 21.33 2.90
CA LEU A 73 1.29 21.34 4.31
C LEU A 73 0.23 21.95 5.25
N ALA A 74 -0.82 22.59 4.73
CA ALA A 74 -1.98 22.93 5.56
C ALA A 74 -2.61 21.67 6.17
N GLY A 75 -2.51 20.51 5.48
CA GLY A 75 -2.96 19.21 5.96
C GLY A 75 -2.01 18.55 6.98
N GLU A 76 -0.69 18.70 6.83
CA GLU A 76 0.28 18.18 7.82
C GLU A 76 0.20 18.95 9.14
N LYS A 77 -0.06 20.27 9.10
CA LYS A 77 -0.43 21.00 10.32
C LYS A 77 -1.80 20.59 10.86
N ALA A 78 -2.72 20.09 10.03
CA ALA A 78 -4.03 19.61 10.49
C ALA A 78 -3.95 18.21 11.14
N THR A 79 -3.05 17.31 10.72
CA THR A 79 -2.82 16.03 11.40
C THR A 79 -1.86 16.15 12.58
N ALA A 80 -0.92 17.11 12.55
CA ALA A 80 -0.07 17.44 13.70
C ALA A 80 -0.76 18.35 14.75
N ARG A 81 -1.89 18.97 14.41
CA ARG A 81 -2.73 19.72 15.35
C ARG A 81 -4.20 19.28 15.27
N ALA A 82 -4.46 17.99 15.46
CA ALA A 82 -5.59 17.69 16.32
C ALA A 82 -5.36 18.51 17.62
N PRO A 83 -6.36 19.25 18.14
CA PRO A 83 -6.18 20.01 19.37
C PRO A 83 -5.50 19.10 20.41
N PRO A 84 -4.50 19.57 21.19
CA PRO A 84 -3.63 18.77 22.06
C PRO A 84 -4.30 17.86 23.12
N GLY A 85 -5.60 17.58 23.05
CA GLY A 85 -6.35 16.82 24.05
C GLY A 85 -7.33 15.76 23.53
N LEU A 86 -7.36 15.38 22.24
CA LEU A 86 -8.41 14.45 21.77
C LEU A 86 -7.97 13.26 20.89
N CYS A 87 -6.71 13.14 20.48
CA CYS A 87 -6.23 11.89 19.88
C CYS A 87 -5.85 10.89 20.97
N LEU A 88 -6.88 10.29 21.57
CA LEU A 88 -6.72 9.15 22.47
C LEU A 88 -5.93 8.06 21.76
N ALA A 89 -4.91 7.53 22.43
CA ALA A 89 -4.07 6.52 21.81
C ALA A 89 -4.82 5.19 21.69
N SER A 90 -4.52 4.44 20.65
CA SER A 90 -5.03 3.08 20.49
C SER A 90 -3.97 2.06 20.90
N CYS A 91 -4.42 0.86 21.26
CA CYS A 91 -3.51 -0.24 21.56
C CYS A 91 -2.76 -0.63 20.29
N GLN A 92 -1.42 -0.72 20.35
CA GLN A 92 -0.59 -1.06 19.18
C GLN A 92 -0.82 -2.48 18.65
N ARG A 93 -1.38 -3.39 19.48
CA ARG A 93 -1.72 -4.74 19.05
C ARG A 93 -2.88 -4.67 18.06
N ALA A 94 -2.64 -5.01 16.79
CA ALA A 94 -3.64 -4.92 15.73
C ALA A 94 -4.96 -5.64 16.06
N ALA A 95 -4.92 -6.80 16.72
CA ALA A 95 -6.13 -7.53 17.14
C ALA A 95 -6.89 -6.89 18.32
N CYS A 96 -6.40 -5.79 18.89
CA CYS A 96 -7.01 -5.08 20.01
C CYS A 96 -7.46 -3.70 19.55
N ASN A 97 -8.76 -3.42 19.68
CA ASN A 97 -9.35 -2.14 19.27
C ASN A 97 -9.58 -1.18 20.46
N LYS A 98 -8.89 -1.41 21.59
CA LYS A 98 -9.03 -0.53 22.76
C LYS A 98 -8.35 0.82 22.52
N THR A 99 -9.08 1.89 22.77
CA THR A 99 -8.60 3.27 22.82
C THR A 99 -8.46 3.71 24.28
N GLU A 100 -7.47 4.56 24.55
CA GLU A 100 -7.29 5.22 25.83
C GLU A 100 -8.56 6.05 26.13
N GLU A 101 -8.99 6.10 27.39
CA GLU A 101 -10.13 6.93 27.79
C GLU A 101 -9.59 8.25 28.38
N PRO A 102 -10.25 9.42 28.16
CA PRO A 102 -9.75 10.71 28.64
C PRO A 102 -9.49 10.76 30.15
N THR A 103 -10.31 10.05 30.94
CA THR A 103 -10.26 10.01 32.40
C THR A 103 -9.78 8.66 32.94
N GLY A 104 -9.33 7.77 32.06
CA GLY A 104 -8.95 6.40 32.40
C GLY A 104 -7.50 6.26 32.85
N ARG A 105 -7.13 5.03 33.23
CA ARG A 105 -5.73 4.67 33.45
C ARG A 105 -4.96 4.78 32.12
N PRO A 106 -3.82 5.48 32.07
CA PRO A 106 -3.07 5.63 30.84
C PRO A 106 -2.53 4.28 30.36
N PHE A 107 -2.41 4.14 29.05
CA PHE A 107 -1.85 2.94 28.42
C PHE A 107 -0.39 2.74 28.83
N CYS A 108 0.01 1.49 29.03
CA CYS A 108 1.41 1.17 29.28
C CYS A 108 2.22 1.34 27.99
N CYS A 109 3.45 1.83 28.12
CA CYS A 109 4.30 2.14 26.98
C CYS A 109 5.46 1.13 26.87
N CYS A 110 5.85 0.82 25.63
CA CYS A 110 7.13 0.17 25.38
C CYS A 110 8.27 1.11 25.76
N SER A 111 9.15 0.68 26.67
CA SER A 111 10.26 1.52 27.14
C SER A 111 11.27 1.89 26.05
N LYS A 112 11.31 1.14 24.94
CA LYS A 112 12.25 1.39 23.84
C LYS A 112 11.74 2.41 22.83
N CYS A 113 10.51 2.25 22.37
CA CYS A 113 9.95 3.05 21.26
C CYS A 113 8.72 3.88 21.65
N GLY A 114 8.16 3.68 22.86
CA GLY A 114 7.00 4.41 23.33
C GLY A 114 5.64 3.94 22.81
N ALA A 115 5.57 2.85 22.02
CA ALA A 115 4.30 2.29 21.56
C ALA A 115 3.38 1.97 22.75
N LYS A 116 2.10 2.30 22.62
CA LYS A 116 1.11 2.25 23.70
C LYS A 116 0.28 0.96 23.66
N TYR A 117 0.01 0.39 24.83
CA TYR A 117 -0.75 -0.84 25.00
C TYR A 117 -1.76 -0.69 26.14
N CYS A 118 -2.94 -1.26 25.96
CA CYS A 118 -3.97 -1.26 27.00
C CYS A 118 -3.59 -2.14 28.22
N SER A 119 -2.68 -3.10 28.05
CA SER A 119 -2.21 -3.98 29.12
C SER A 119 -0.83 -4.59 28.80
N ARG A 120 -0.15 -5.11 29.84
CA ARG A 120 1.15 -5.78 29.68
C ARG A 120 1.03 -7.07 28.86
N GLU A 121 -0.09 -7.76 28.96
CA GLU A 121 -0.38 -8.99 28.20
C GLU A 121 -0.45 -8.66 26.70
N CYS A 122 -1.13 -7.58 26.31
CA CYS A 122 -1.16 -7.14 24.91
C CYS A 122 0.23 -6.80 24.39
N GLN A 123 1.06 -6.15 25.21
CA GLN A 123 2.46 -5.85 24.85
C GLN A 123 3.29 -7.12 24.66
N VAL A 124 3.17 -8.12 25.54
CA VAL A 124 3.93 -9.37 25.45
C VAL A 124 3.52 -10.19 24.22
N ILE A 125 2.22 -10.24 23.93
CA ILE A 125 1.69 -10.91 22.72
C ILE A 125 2.20 -10.21 21.46
N ASP A 126 2.07 -8.88 21.39
CA ASP A 126 2.54 -8.10 20.23
C ASP A 126 4.06 -8.17 20.06
N TRP A 127 4.82 -8.22 21.16
CA TRP A 127 6.28 -8.40 21.15
C TRP A 127 6.71 -9.70 20.48
N LYS A 128 6.04 -10.81 20.81
CA LYS A 128 6.35 -12.13 20.22
C LYS A 128 5.97 -12.23 18.76
N LYS A 129 4.91 -11.53 18.35
CA LYS A 129 4.38 -11.58 16.98
C LYS A 129 5.20 -10.69 16.04
N ASP A 130 5.12 -9.36 16.24
CA ASP A 130 5.59 -8.40 15.24
C ASP A 130 6.42 -7.24 15.83
N HIS A 131 6.09 -6.80 17.06
CA HIS A 131 6.65 -5.55 17.60
C HIS A 131 8.17 -5.61 17.74
N LYS A 132 8.74 -6.78 18.01
CA LYS A 132 10.20 -6.95 18.13
C LYS A 132 10.94 -6.49 16.87
N ALA A 133 10.41 -6.78 15.68
CA ALA A 133 11.04 -6.43 14.40
C ALA A 133 10.92 -4.93 14.08
N MET A 134 9.81 -4.30 14.48
CA MET A 134 9.53 -2.90 14.15
C MET A 134 9.88 -1.90 15.27
N CYS A 135 10.26 -2.37 16.46
CA CYS A 135 10.52 -1.51 17.61
C CYS A 135 11.55 -0.42 17.30
N GLY A 136 12.58 -0.75 16.48
CA GLY A 136 13.58 0.21 15.99
C GLY A 136 12.95 1.30 15.14
N GLN A 137 12.20 0.91 14.10
CA GLN A 137 11.49 1.86 13.23
C GLN A 137 10.54 2.77 14.01
N LEU A 138 9.73 2.23 14.93
CA LEU A 138 8.81 3.04 15.73
C LEU A 138 9.56 4.05 16.62
N LYS A 139 10.74 3.68 17.12
CA LYS A 139 11.59 4.58 17.91
C LYS A 139 12.10 5.73 17.05
N GLU A 140 12.57 5.45 15.83
CA GLU A 140 13.04 6.45 14.86
C GLU A 140 11.92 7.41 14.44
N MET A 141 10.70 6.87 14.26
CA MET A 141 9.53 7.65 13.90
C MET A 141 9.04 8.58 15.03
N ARG A 142 9.23 8.19 16.30
CA ARG A 142 8.80 8.96 17.47
C ARG A 142 9.85 9.97 17.95
N GLY A 143 11.12 9.81 17.58
CA GLY A 143 12.25 10.60 18.10
C GLY A 143 12.31 12.08 17.71
N GLY A 144 11.26 12.64 17.09
CA GLY A 144 11.23 14.03 16.62
C GLY A 144 10.92 15.10 17.68
N ASP A 145 10.44 14.73 18.86
CA ASP A 145 9.87 15.71 19.81
C ASP A 145 10.83 16.17 20.92
N ALA A 146 12.04 15.59 21.03
CA ALA A 146 12.97 15.88 22.13
C ALA A 146 14.28 16.53 21.63
N GLY A 147 14.20 17.70 20.99
CA GLY A 147 15.30 18.66 20.82
C GLY A 147 16.51 18.23 19.97
N GLY A 148 16.61 16.97 19.54
CA GLY A 148 17.58 16.50 18.57
C GLY A 148 16.96 16.58 17.18
N GLY A 149 17.41 17.52 16.36
CA GLY A 149 16.92 17.69 14.98
C GLY A 149 16.89 16.35 14.26
N ARG A 150 15.68 15.89 13.94
CA ARG A 150 15.48 14.69 13.15
C ARG A 150 16.22 14.91 11.82
N ALA A 151 17.09 13.98 11.43
CA ALA A 151 17.49 13.92 10.04
C ALA A 151 16.19 13.78 9.23
N PRO A 152 15.90 14.68 8.27
CA PRO A 152 14.71 14.57 7.44
C PRO A 152 14.61 13.14 6.95
N LEU A 153 13.45 12.50 7.14
CA LEU A 153 13.26 11.19 6.54
C LEU A 153 13.51 11.31 5.05
N ASP A 154 14.29 10.38 4.55
CA ASP A 154 14.50 10.27 3.12
C ASP A 154 13.20 9.78 2.47
N ARG A 155 12.40 10.74 1.99
CA ARG A 155 11.13 10.50 1.30
C ARG A 155 11.33 9.65 0.05
N GLN A 156 12.49 9.77 -0.61
CA GLN A 156 12.85 8.92 -1.76
C GLN A 156 12.94 7.46 -1.33
N SER A 157 13.63 7.16 -0.22
CA SER A 157 13.69 5.80 0.33
C SER A 157 12.31 5.22 0.68
N VAL A 158 11.38 6.06 1.15
CA VAL A 158 9.99 5.61 1.41
C VAL A 158 9.27 5.29 0.11
N VAL A 159 9.33 6.18 -0.88
CA VAL A 159 8.71 5.96 -2.20
C VAL A 159 9.32 4.75 -2.91
N ALA A 160 10.65 4.62 -2.92
CA ALA A 160 11.34 3.48 -3.50
C ALA A 160 10.88 2.15 -2.89
N ARG A 161 10.67 2.12 -1.56
CA ARG A 161 10.14 0.93 -0.87
C ARG A 161 8.68 0.64 -1.21
N VAL A 162 7.85 1.67 -1.35
CA VAL A 162 6.45 1.51 -1.79
C VAL A 162 6.41 0.96 -3.21
N LEU A 163 7.10 1.60 -4.15
CA LEU A 163 7.21 1.14 -5.53
C LEU A 163 7.78 -0.27 -5.60
N GLY A 164 8.82 -0.56 -4.82
CA GLY A 164 9.42 -1.88 -4.69
C GLY A 164 8.44 -2.99 -4.31
N ARG A 165 7.49 -2.70 -3.41
CA ARG A 165 6.44 -3.65 -2.99
C ARG A 165 5.38 -3.87 -4.08
N VAL A 166 5.01 -2.82 -4.80
CA VAL A 166 3.91 -2.88 -5.79
C VAL A 166 4.37 -3.16 -7.21
N ARG A 167 5.69 -3.26 -7.46
CA ARG A 167 6.29 -3.46 -8.79
C ARG A 167 5.72 -4.65 -9.56
N LEU A 168 5.35 -5.73 -8.88
CA LEU A 168 4.76 -6.91 -9.50
C LEU A 168 3.40 -6.63 -10.15
N TYR A 169 2.68 -5.61 -9.69
CA TYR A 169 1.41 -5.15 -10.28
C TYR A 169 1.66 -3.95 -11.20
N LEU A 170 2.53 -3.03 -10.78
CA LEU A 170 2.85 -1.80 -11.48
C LEU A 170 3.52 -2.03 -12.84
N CYS A 171 4.49 -2.93 -12.95
CA CYS A 171 5.23 -3.15 -14.19
C CYS A 171 4.37 -3.82 -15.28
N PRO A 172 3.62 -4.90 -15.00
CA PRO A 172 2.69 -5.47 -15.98
C PRO A 172 1.62 -4.49 -16.45
N PHE A 173 1.08 -3.69 -15.52
CA PHE A 173 0.14 -2.61 -15.83
C PHE A 173 0.77 -1.60 -16.81
N ALA A 174 1.97 -1.09 -16.49
CA ALA A 174 2.69 -0.15 -17.35
C ALA A 174 2.99 -0.71 -18.75
N VAL A 175 3.44 -1.97 -18.83
CA VAL A 175 3.78 -2.61 -20.12
C VAL A 175 2.52 -2.83 -20.96
N CYS A 176 1.42 -3.29 -20.36
CA CYS A 176 0.16 -3.52 -21.08
C CYS A 176 -0.36 -2.23 -21.73
N HIS A 177 -0.48 -1.15 -20.94
CA HIS A 177 -0.95 0.12 -21.46
C HIS A 177 0.05 0.79 -22.39
N GLY A 178 1.36 0.64 -22.14
CA GLY A 178 2.39 1.15 -23.03
C GLY A 178 2.40 0.50 -24.42
N GLU A 179 2.05 -0.79 -24.52
CA GLU A 179 1.86 -1.46 -25.82
C GLU A 179 0.62 -0.93 -26.57
N ALA A 180 -0.44 -0.56 -25.84
CA ALA A 180 -1.70 -0.11 -26.43
C ALA A 180 -1.70 1.38 -26.82
N LEU A 181 -1.15 2.23 -25.94
CA LEU A 181 -1.22 3.69 -26.04
C LEU A 181 0.10 4.32 -26.48
N GLY A 182 1.19 3.55 -26.49
CA GLY A 182 2.52 4.02 -26.81
C GLY A 182 3.29 4.51 -25.57
N ARG A 183 4.27 5.39 -25.81
CA ARG A 183 5.18 5.88 -24.77
C ARG A 183 4.44 6.78 -23.78
N GLY A 184 4.61 6.51 -22.49
CA GLY A 184 3.90 7.18 -21.41
C GLY A 184 4.52 6.89 -20.06
N PHE A 185 3.76 7.11 -18.99
CA PHE A 185 4.20 6.88 -17.62
C PHE A 185 3.03 6.41 -16.74
N VAL A 186 3.36 5.81 -15.60
CA VAL A 186 2.35 5.49 -14.58
C VAL A 186 2.25 6.63 -13.59
N PHE A 187 1.07 7.23 -13.49
CA PHE A 187 0.72 8.16 -12.43
C PHE A 187 0.24 7.40 -11.20
N VAL A 188 1.04 7.43 -10.14
CA VAL A 188 0.78 6.79 -8.86
C VAL A 188 0.30 7.84 -7.87
N GLN A 189 -0.95 7.72 -7.45
CA GLN A 189 -1.55 8.62 -6.46
C GLN A 189 -1.80 7.87 -5.17
N THR A 190 -1.59 8.54 -4.03
CA THR A 190 -1.96 7.99 -2.73
C THR A 190 -2.66 9.03 -1.86
N PRO A 191 -3.79 8.66 -1.20
CA PRO A 191 -4.46 9.54 -0.26
C PRO A 191 -3.73 9.61 1.09
N ASN A 192 -2.59 8.94 1.23
CA ASN A 192 -1.80 8.87 2.45
C ASN A 192 -0.61 9.85 2.37
N PRO A 193 -0.24 10.53 3.46
CA PRO A 193 1.06 11.20 3.55
C PRO A 193 2.20 10.20 3.35
N VAL A 194 3.31 10.62 2.71
CA VAL A 194 4.47 9.74 2.47
C VAL A 194 4.94 9.09 3.78
N LEU A 195 4.93 9.86 4.87
CA LEU A 195 5.33 9.37 6.19
C LEU A 195 4.51 8.16 6.68
N GLU A 196 3.23 8.08 6.34
CA GLU A 196 2.37 6.96 6.76
C GLU A 196 2.67 5.68 5.94
N LEU A 197 3.26 5.82 4.76
CA LEU A 197 3.66 4.70 3.92
C LEU A 197 4.91 3.98 4.45
N GLU A 198 5.69 4.64 5.31
CA GLU A 198 6.92 4.09 5.87
C GLU A 198 6.66 2.95 6.87
N TYR A 199 5.53 2.99 7.60
CA TYR A 199 5.24 2.02 8.65
C TYR A 199 5.20 0.59 8.08
N LEU A 200 5.88 -0.35 8.74
CA LEU A 200 5.85 -1.76 8.32
C LEU A 200 4.48 -2.44 8.55
N ARG A 201 3.62 -1.84 9.39
CA ARG A 201 2.26 -2.31 9.68
C ARG A 201 1.23 -1.21 9.38
N PRO A 202 -0.05 -1.55 9.19
CA PRO A 202 -1.17 -0.60 9.10
C PRO A 202 -1.47 0.08 10.44
N VAL A 203 -0.45 0.45 11.22
CA VAL A 203 -0.63 1.06 12.54
C VAL A 203 0.49 2.08 12.75
N ASN A 204 0.12 3.34 13.01
CA ASN A 204 1.09 4.39 13.29
C ASN A 204 1.66 4.32 14.72
N SER A 205 2.51 5.28 15.08
CA SER A 205 3.14 5.36 16.42
C SER A 205 2.15 5.59 17.57
N ASN A 206 0.94 6.06 17.29
CA ASN A 206 -0.13 6.28 18.26
C ASN A 206 -1.12 5.10 18.34
N GLY A 207 -0.83 4.00 17.66
CA GLY A 207 -1.70 2.83 17.59
C GLY A 207 -2.90 2.98 16.64
N ARG A 208 -3.03 4.12 15.94
CA ARG A 208 -4.13 4.33 14.99
C ARG A 208 -3.91 3.46 13.77
N ARG A 209 -4.97 2.75 13.34
CA ARG A 209 -4.97 1.98 12.10
C ARG A 209 -4.82 2.91 10.89
N LEU A 210 -3.93 2.52 9.98
CA LEU A 210 -3.72 3.15 8.68
C LEU A 210 -4.45 2.32 7.63
N ASP A 211 -5.04 2.99 6.64
CA ASP A 211 -5.71 2.37 5.51
C ASP A 211 -5.00 2.86 4.25
N ARG A 212 -3.89 2.19 3.93
CA ARG A 212 -2.95 2.69 2.93
C ARG A 212 -3.28 2.08 1.60
N SER A 213 -3.52 2.95 0.63
CA SER A 213 -3.79 2.55 -0.74
C SER A 213 -3.03 3.43 -1.71
N ILE A 214 -2.85 2.90 -2.92
CA ILE A 214 -2.37 3.66 -4.07
C ILE A 214 -3.29 3.39 -5.26
N ILE A 215 -3.41 4.37 -6.14
CA ILE A 215 -4.15 4.28 -7.40
C ILE A 215 -3.15 4.50 -8.53
N LEU A 216 -3.22 3.65 -9.54
CA LEU A 216 -2.38 3.65 -10.72
C LEU A 216 -3.20 4.05 -11.93
N HIS A 217 -2.70 5.01 -12.69
CA HIS A 217 -3.20 5.36 -14.01
C HIS A 217 -2.04 5.35 -15.00
N PHE A 218 -2.23 4.80 -16.19
CA PHE A 218 -1.26 4.98 -17.26
C PHE A 218 -1.68 6.18 -18.10
N LEU A 219 -0.76 7.12 -18.32
CA LEU A 219 -1.02 8.35 -19.06
C LEU A 219 0.07 8.61 -20.09
N SER A 220 -0.34 9.11 -21.24
CA SER A 220 0.53 9.81 -22.18
C SER A 220 0.83 11.24 -21.69
N MET A 221 1.86 11.88 -22.26
CA MET A 221 2.13 13.29 -21.98
C MET A 221 0.99 14.21 -22.41
N GLY A 222 0.22 13.84 -23.45
CA GLY A 222 -0.95 14.60 -23.90
C GLY A 222 -2.07 14.57 -22.86
N GLU A 223 -2.46 13.37 -22.41
CA GLU A 223 -3.49 13.20 -21.37
C GLU A 223 -3.11 13.86 -20.05
N PHE A 224 -1.81 13.85 -19.70
CA PHE A 224 -1.33 14.57 -18.53
C PHE A 224 -1.59 16.09 -18.63
N VAL A 225 -1.30 16.68 -19.79
CA VAL A 225 -1.52 18.11 -20.03
C VAL A 225 -3.02 18.43 -20.08
N ASP A 226 -3.81 17.59 -20.75
CA ASP A 226 -5.21 17.87 -21.01
C ASP A 226 -6.13 17.58 -19.82
N ALA A 227 -5.88 16.50 -19.06
CA ALA A 227 -6.74 16.11 -17.94
C ALA A 227 -6.15 16.55 -16.60
N VAL A 228 -4.87 16.28 -16.35
CA VAL A 228 -4.30 16.40 -15.00
C VAL A 228 -3.88 17.85 -14.69
N LEU A 229 -3.23 18.53 -15.64
CA LEU A 229 -2.80 19.92 -15.45
C LEU A 229 -3.96 20.92 -15.47
N GLN A 230 -5.08 20.59 -16.11
CA GLN A 230 -6.28 21.45 -16.08
C GLN A 230 -6.92 21.45 -14.69
N ASP A 231 -6.95 20.30 -14.02
CA ASP A 231 -7.51 20.16 -12.67
C ASP A 231 -6.55 20.68 -11.59
N ASP A 232 -5.25 20.57 -11.81
CA ASP A 232 -4.22 20.91 -10.83
C ASP A 232 -2.98 21.54 -11.50
N PHE A 233 -3.04 22.86 -11.66
CA PHE A 233 -1.98 23.63 -12.31
C PHE A 233 -0.63 23.59 -11.57
N GLU A 234 -0.62 23.25 -10.27
CA GLU A 234 0.62 23.14 -9.49
C GLU A 234 1.52 22.03 -10.01
N LEU A 235 0.93 21.02 -10.65
CA LEU A 235 1.66 19.94 -11.31
C LEU A 235 2.42 20.43 -12.55
N GLY A 236 2.20 21.66 -13.02
CA GLY A 236 2.95 22.24 -14.15
C GLY A 236 4.47 22.25 -13.92
N VAL A 237 4.92 22.35 -12.66
CA VAL A 237 6.35 22.34 -12.29
C VAL A 237 7.05 21.02 -12.62
N ILE A 238 6.31 19.91 -12.70
CA ILE A 238 6.88 18.58 -12.98
C ILE A 238 6.89 18.23 -14.46
N ARG A 239 6.27 19.05 -15.31
CA ARG A 239 6.11 18.75 -16.74
C ARG A 239 7.45 18.49 -17.42
N SER A 240 8.39 19.44 -17.32
CA SER A 240 9.69 19.33 -17.97
C SER A 240 10.52 18.12 -17.52
N PRO A 241 10.70 17.85 -16.20
CA PRO A 241 11.44 16.65 -15.78
C PRO A 241 10.72 15.34 -16.13
N LEU A 242 9.38 15.32 -16.13
CA LEU A 242 8.60 14.16 -16.54
C LEU A 242 8.74 13.86 -18.03
N GLU A 243 8.60 14.88 -18.88
CA GLU A 243 8.78 14.79 -20.33
C GLU A 243 10.18 14.26 -20.68
N ALA A 244 11.22 14.83 -20.07
CA ALA A 244 12.60 14.36 -20.26
C ALA A 244 12.79 12.90 -19.82
N ALA A 245 12.14 12.46 -18.74
CA ALA A 245 12.20 11.06 -18.30
C ALA A 245 11.47 10.13 -19.28
N VAL A 246 10.28 10.52 -19.75
CA VAL A 246 9.45 9.74 -20.70
C VAL A 246 10.16 9.60 -22.05
N GLU A 247 10.85 10.63 -22.53
CA GLU A 247 11.58 10.57 -23.80
C GLU A 247 12.83 9.68 -23.73
N SER A 248 13.47 9.58 -22.56
CA SER A 248 14.80 8.95 -22.43
C SER A 248 14.80 7.50 -21.96
N TYR A 249 13.72 6.98 -21.36
CA TYR A 249 13.71 5.60 -20.84
C TYR A 249 13.60 4.53 -21.95
N ASP A 250 14.12 3.32 -21.65
CA ASP A 250 13.96 2.13 -22.49
C ASP A 250 12.67 1.38 -22.12
N THR A 251 11.72 1.30 -23.04
CA THR A 251 10.41 0.67 -22.83
C THR A 251 10.46 -0.84 -22.57
N LYS A 252 11.60 -1.50 -22.82
CA LYS A 252 11.82 -2.92 -22.55
C LYS A 252 12.58 -3.21 -21.27
N ALA A 253 13.17 -2.20 -20.65
CA ALA A 253 13.96 -2.36 -19.43
C ALA A 253 13.41 -1.55 -18.25
N GLU A 254 12.72 -0.46 -18.52
CA GLU A 254 12.33 0.55 -17.55
C GLU A 254 10.91 1.06 -17.80
N MET A 255 10.37 1.77 -16.81
CA MET A 255 9.17 2.59 -16.92
C MET A 255 9.36 3.88 -16.15
N VAL A 256 8.57 4.90 -16.49
CA VAL A 256 8.55 6.16 -15.75
C VAL A 256 7.33 6.18 -14.82
N VAL A 257 7.54 6.64 -13.60
CA VAL A 257 6.51 6.79 -12.57
C VAL A 257 6.48 8.24 -12.11
N LEU A 258 5.30 8.85 -12.19
CA LEU A 258 4.99 10.08 -11.47
C LEU A 258 4.31 9.68 -10.15
N PHE A 259 4.96 9.90 -9.02
CA PHE A 259 4.40 9.60 -7.70
C PHE A 259 3.86 10.87 -7.05
N ARG A 260 2.64 10.84 -6.52
CA ARG A 260 2.01 11.93 -5.79
C ARG A 260 1.36 11.44 -4.50
N ALA A 261 1.74 12.04 -3.38
CA ALA A 261 1.12 11.80 -2.07
C ALA A 261 0.24 12.95 -1.60
N ARG A 262 -0.67 12.66 -0.67
CA ARG A 262 -1.59 13.65 -0.09
C ARG A 262 -0.90 14.83 0.59
N CYS A 263 0.30 14.62 1.15
CA CYS A 263 1.08 15.69 1.78
C CYS A 263 1.74 16.65 0.79
N GLY A 264 1.48 16.52 -0.52
CA GLY A 264 2.05 17.35 -1.58
C GLY A 264 3.44 16.92 -2.04
N TYR A 265 3.98 15.84 -1.49
CA TYR A 265 5.22 15.25 -2.01
C TYR A 265 4.97 14.65 -3.38
N MET A 266 5.86 14.98 -4.31
CA MET A 266 5.87 14.49 -5.67
C MET A 266 7.27 14.02 -6.06
N ALA A 267 7.32 12.98 -6.90
CA ALA A 267 8.58 12.52 -7.48
C ALA A 267 8.39 11.99 -8.90
N VAL A 268 9.38 12.22 -9.76
CA VAL A 268 9.53 11.49 -11.04
C VAL A 268 10.62 10.44 -10.85
N VAL A 269 10.25 9.18 -11.06
CA VAL A 269 11.14 8.04 -10.82
C VAL A 269 11.19 7.17 -12.08
N VAL A 270 12.39 6.85 -12.54
CA VAL A 270 12.60 5.79 -13.53
C VAL A 270 12.77 4.48 -12.75
N VAL A 271 11.92 3.51 -13.06
CA VAL A 271 11.82 2.24 -12.33
C VAL A 271 12.17 1.09 -13.28
N PRO A 272 13.14 0.22 -12.95
CA PRO A 272 13.43 -0.94 -13.77
C PRO A 272 12.26 -1.93 -13.76
N LEU A 273 11.99 -2.57 -14.89
CA LEU A 273 10.95 -3.59 -14.99
C LEU A 273 11.35 -4.84 -14.19
N VAL A 274 10.53 -5.17 -13.20
CA VAL A 274 10.63 -6.42 -12.43
C VAL A 274 9.22 -7.00 -12.27
N PRO A 275 8.94 -8.18 -12.86
CA PRO A 275 9.84 -9.01 -13.66
C PRO A 275 10.18 -8.35 -15.02
N GLY A 276 11.10 -8.94 -15.79
CA GLY A 276 11.47 -8.41 -17.10
C GLY A 276 10.29 -8.32 -18.08
N TRP A 277 10.45 -7.51 -19.13
CA TRP A 277 9.37 -7.12 -20.07
C TRP A 277 8.51 -8.27 -20.59
N ALA A 278 9.11 -9.40 -21.00
CA ALA A 278 8.35 -10.52 -21.56
C ALA A 278 7.36 -11.13 -20.56
N VAL A 279 7.74 -11.18 -19.27
CA VAL A 279 6.86 -11.66 -18.20
C VAL A 279 5.81 -10.60 -17.88
N CYS A 280 6.21 -9.33 -17.80
CA CYS A 280 5.27 -8.21 -17.60
C CYS A 280 4.20 -8.16 -18.69
N ARG A 281 4.57 -8.42 -19.95
CA ARG A 281 3.63 -8.48 -21.06
C ARG A 281 2.59 -9.58 -20.89
N GLN A 282 3.01 -10.77 -20.46
CA GLN A 282 2.10 -11.90 -20.24
C GLN A 282 1.15 -11.64 -19.06
N LEU A 283 1.67 -11.14 -17.94
CA LEU A 283 0.88 -10.75 -16.78
C LEU A 283 -0.02 -9.52 -17.09
N GLY A 284 0.43 -8.69 -18.01
CA GLY A 284 -0.22 -7.46 -18.47
C GLY A 284 -1.61 -7.70 -19.05
N LEU A 285 -1.86 -8.89 -19.62
CA LEU A 285 -3.12 -9.22 -20.28
C LEU A 285 -4.34 -9.06 -19.35
N GLU A 286 -4.19 -9.24 -18.04
CA GLU A 286 -5.25 -9.06 -17.05
C GLU A 286 -5.65 -7.60 -16.81
N TYR A 287 -4.84 -6.65 -17.29
CA TYR A 287 -5.06 -5.21 -17.12
C TYR A 287 -5.60 -4.54 -18.39
N LYS A 288 -5.74 -5.27 -19.50
CA LYS A 288 -6.11 -4.70 -20.80
C LYS A 288 -7.41 -3.88 -20.78
N GLU A 289 -8.35 -4.26 -19.93
CA GLU A 289 -9.68 -3.61 -19.81
C GLU A 289 -9.78 -2.68 -18.60
N LYS A 290 -8.67 -2.40 -17.90
CA LYS A 290 -8.66 -1.61 -16.67
C LYS A 290 -7.98 -0.27 -16.90
N ASP A 291 -8.74 0.82 -16.91
CA ASP A 291 -8.17 2.18 -17.05
C ASP A 291 -7.38 2.61 -15.80
N ALA A 292 -7.67 2.01 -14.66
CA ALA A 292 -7.03 2.29 -13.39
C ALA A 292 -6.90 1.02 -12.54
N LEU A 293 -5.90 1.01 -11.65
CA LEU A 293 -5.71 -0.05 -10.67
C LEU A 293 -5.54 0.52 -9.27
N GLN A 294 -6.44 0.17 -8.35
CA GLN A 294 -6.27 0.46 -6.93
C GLN A 294 -5.61 -0.73 -6.22
N LEU A 295 -4.57 -0.45 -5.45
CA LEU A 295 -3.87 -1.42 -4.63
C LEU A 295 -3.93 -1.00 -3.17
N ASN A 296 -4.46 -1.86 -2.31
CA ASN A 296 -4.39 -1.69 -0.87
C ASN A 296 -3.06 -2.27 -0.39
N LEU A 297 -2.25 -1.46 0.27
CA LEU A 297 -0.89 -1.84 0.71
C LEU A 297 -0.88 -2.70 1.98
N ASP A 298 -2.04 -2.82 2.63
CA ASP A 298 -2.22 -3.45 3.93
C ASP A 298 -3.04 -4.74 3.87
N ASP A 299 -3.53 -5.13 2.69
CA ASP A 299 -4.21 -6.40 2.50
C ASP A 299 -3.18 -7.53 2.62
N THR A 300 -3.35 -8.37 3.64
CA THR A 300 -2.61 -9.62 3.79
C THR A 300 -3.40 -10.70 3.06
N ASP A 301 -3.14 -10.88 1.77
CA ASP A 301 -3.61 -12.05 1.02
C ASP A 301 -3.16 -13.36 1.70
#